data_AF-A0A841BMN9-F1
#
_entry.id   AF-A0A841BMN9-F1
#
_cell.length_a   1.000
_cell.length_b   1.000
_cell.length_c   1.000
_cell.angle_alpha   90.00
_cell.angle_beta   90.00
_cell.angle_gamma   90.00
#
_symmetry.space_group_name_H-M   'P 1'
#
loop_
_entity.id
_entity.type
_entity.pdbx_description
1 polymer ?
#
loop_
_entity_poly.entity_id
_entity_poly.type
_entity_poly.pdbx_seq_one_letter_code
_entity_poly.pdbx_strand_id
1 'polypeptide(L)'
;MAREIEWQPDWRWSRMHPAWVRWLPCAIASLRVVPADADAFPRSWWDQPELETPWDEPIWCDPGSLDEWIESNTLDAAPELVDATAQLAESHYDQIIDARSRRIETFTALCRGAGIPVPLTLRQLLDCLIALGVFDSFTGEDGEQWVAGNLDINPLDVLGFSAAEAAEEATMQQVERGVIAGIGLRRAAEALGPDSPPDCVRVTLRELSDFADLPPLAVRRALGVVVETSDWISVDDETDLVTVGLDTPITIHAEYSRLATVYEMDELQAPEHMI
;
A
#
# COMPACT_ATOMS: atom_id res chain seq x y z
N MET A 1 -43.22 1.66 -4.50
CA MET A 1 -42.38 1.61 -5.72
C MET A 1 -41.02 1.15 -5.26
N ALA A 2 -40.72 -0.14 -5.38
CA ALA A 2 -39.38 -0.65 -5.16
C ALA A 2 -38.54 -0.15 -6.35
N ARG A 3 -37.44 0.56 -6.09
CA ARG A 3 -36.41 0.74 -7.11
C ARG A 3 -35.77 -0.64 -7.29
N GLU A 4 -35.92 -1.23 -8.47
CA GLU A 4 -35.07 -2.33 -8.90
C GLU A 4 -33.63 -1.83 -8.83
N ILE A 5 -32.83 -2.40 -7.93
CA ILE A 5 -31.37 -2.26 -7.96
C ILE A 5 -30.93 -3.20 -9.08
N GLU A 6 -31.01 -2.74 -10.32
CA GLU A 6 -30.78 -3.55 -11.53
C GLU A 6 -29.34 -3.48 -12.03
N TRP A 7 -28.39 -3.06 -11.20
CA TRP A 7 -26.97 -3.15 -11.53
C TRP A 7 -26.12 -2.99 -10.27
N GLN A 8 -25.43 -4.04 -9.83
CA GLN A 8 -24.24 -3.89 -9.02
C GLN A 8 -23.05 -3.95 -9.99
N PRO A 9 -22.24 -2.88 -10.10
CA PRO A 9 -20.99 -2.97 -10.84
C PRO A 9 -20.15 -4.10 -10.25
N ASP A 10 -19.41 -4.81 -11.11
CA ASP A 10 -18.24 -5.52 -10.62
C ASP A 10 -17.32 -4.49 -9.96
N TRP A 11 -16.85 -4.74 -8.75
CA TRP A 11 -15.99 -3.81 -8.03
C TRP A 11 -14.52 -4.16 -8.27
N ARG A 12 -13.66 -3.15 -8.35
CA ARG A 12 -12.21 -3.32 -8.39
C ARG A 12 -11.50 -2.35 -7.46
N TRP A 13 -10.25 -2.66 -7.16
CA TRP A 13 -9.34 -1.74 -6.50
C TRP A 13 -8.77 -0.75 -7.51
N SER A 14 -8.94 0.54 -7.24
CA SER A 14 -8.24 1.59 -7.95
C SER A 14 -6.75 1.53 -7.64
N ARG A 15 -5.95 1.83 -8.66
CA ARG A 15 -4.49 1.94 -8.51
C ARG A 15 -4.17 3.12 -7.61
N MET A 16 -3.14 2.96 -6.80
CA MET A 16 -2.69 3.98 -5.88
C MET A 16 -1.18 4.04 -5.94
N HIS A 17 -0.63 5.25 -6.02
CA HIS A 17 0.80 5.43 -5.92
C HIS A 17 1.26 4.90 -4.56
N PRO A 18 2.22 3.97 -4.50
CA PRO A 18 2.54 3.22 -3.28
C PRO A 18 2.96 4.13 -2.13
N ALA A 19 3.57 5.28 -2.41
CA ALA A 19 3.95 6.26 -1.40
C ALA A 19 2.77 6.76 -0.54
N TRP A 20 1.54 6.75 -1.06
CA TRP A 20 0.35 7.12 -0.27
C TRP A 20 0.14 6.21 0.93
N VAL A 21 0.65 4.97 0.90
CA VAL A 21 0.62 4.03 2.02
C VAL A 21 1.30 4.60 3.26
N ARG A 22 2.25 5.53 3.17
CA ARG A 22 2.81 6.18 4.37
C ARG A 22 1.96 7.32 4.90
N TRP A 23 1.20 7.99 4.03
CA TRP A 23 0.55 9.26 4.36
C TRP A 23 -0.93 9.12 4.74
N LEU A 24 -1.66 8.16 4.17
CA LEU A 24 -3.12 8.10 4.30
C LEU A 24 -3.59 7.08 5.35
N PRO A 25 -4.67 7.35 6.09
CA PRO A 25 -5.25 6.37 7.03
C PRO A 25 -5.57 5.02 6.38
N CYS A 26 -5.59 3.92 7.16
CA CYS A 26 -5.86 2.57 6.63
C CYS A 26 -7.22 2.46 5.91
N ALA A 27 -8.22 3.25 6.32
CA ALA A 27 -9.53 3.30 5.67
C ALA A 27 -9.50 3.82 4.22
N ILE A 28 -8.35 4.30 3.72
CA ILE A 28 -8.15 4.57 2.28
C ILE A 28 -8.48 3.34 1.44
N ALA A 29 -8.29 2.14 1.98
CA ALA A 29 -8.65 0.90 1.31
C ALA A 29 -10.13 0.91 0.87
N SER A 30 -11.05 1.33 1.74
CA SER A 30 -12.47 1.41 1.39
C SER A 30 -12.77 2.42 0.27
N LEU A 31 -11.98 3.50 0.13
CA LEU A 31 -12.13 4.50 -0.94
C LEU A 31 -11.48 4.08 -2.25
N ARG A 32 -10.62 3.05 -2.25
CA ARG A 32 -10.05 2.48 -3.47
C ARG A 32 -11.03 1.57 -4.20
N VAL A 33 -12.13 1.15 -3.57
CA VAL A 33 -13.12 0.26 -4.18
C VAL A 33 -14.01 1.09 -5.13
N VAL A 34 -13.84 0.88 -6.43
CA VAL A 34 -14.55 1.60 -7.50
C VAL A 34 -15.17 0.63 -8.50
N PRO A 35 -16.18 1.03 -9.30
CA PRO A 35 -16.69 0.21 -10.40
C PRO A 35 -15.59 -0.24 -11.35
N ALA A 36 -15.68 -1.49 -11.81
CA ALA A 36 -14.71 -2.08 -12.72
C ALA A 36 -14.68 -1.36 -14.07
N ASP A 37 -15.82 -0.91 -14.55
CA ASP A 37 -16.04 -0.29 -15.86
C ASP A 37 -16.06 1.25 -15.84
N ALA A 38 -15.91 1.88 -14.67
CA ALA A 38 -15.90 3.34 -14.56
C ALA A 38 -14.75 3.84 -13.66
N ASP A 39 -14.02 4.85 -14.13
CA ASP A 39 -13.02 5.58 -13.33
C ASP A 39 -13.63 6.71 -12.49
N ALA A 40 -14.93 6.95 -12.68
CA ALA A 40 -15.71 7.94 -11.94
C ALA A 40 -17.05 7.35 -11.50
N PHE A 41 -17.53 7.79 -10.35
CA PHE A 41 -18.83 7.37 -9.79
C PHE A 41 -19.56 8.59 -9.22
N PRO A 42 -20.90 8.57 -9.22
CA PRO A 42 -21.67 9.65 -8.62
C PRO A 42 -21.43 9.68 -7.11
N ARG A 43 -21.22 10.88 -6.57
CA ARG A 43 -20.97 11.11 -5.14
C ARG A 43 -22.11 10.58 -4.27
N SER A 44 -23.34 10.56 -4.78
CA SER A 44 -24.51 10.06 -4.04
C SER A 44 -24.43 8.59 -3.69
N TRP A 45 -23.57 7.80 -4.35
CA TRP A 45 -23.33 6.42 -3.93
C TRP A 45 -22.81 6.34 -2.48
N TRP A 46 -22.08 7.36 -2.02
CA TRP A 46 -21.56 7.40 -0.64
C TRP A 46 -22.65 7.80 0.36
N ASP A 47 -23.84 8.14 -0.15
CA ASP A 47 -25.04 8.43 0.62
C ASP A 47 -26.05 7.29 0.57
N GLN A 48 -25.75 6.17 -0.12
CA GLN A 48 -26.65 5.02 -0.22
C GLN A 48 -26.56 4.12 1.02
N PRO A 49 -27.63 4.04 1.84
CA PRO A 49 -27.65 3.17 3.01
C PRO A 49 -27.53 1.68 2.66
N GLU A 50 -27.87 1.30 1.43
CA GLU A 50 -27.85 -0.09 0.96
C GLU A 50 -26.43 -0.63 0.71
N LEU A 51 -25.41 0.23 0.62
CA LEU A 51 -24.02 -0.19 0.37
C LEU A 51 -23.28 -0.66 1.63
N GLU A 52 -23.94 -0.74 2.79
CA GLU A 52 -23.39 -1.17 4.10
C GLU A 52 -21.95 -0.71 4.35
N THR A 53 -21.63 0.52 3.93
CA THR A 53 -20.25 1.00 3.92
C THR A 53 -19.97 1.74 5.23
N PRO A 54 -18.76 1.62 5.79
CA PRO A 54 -18.40 2.19 7.09
C PRO A 54 -18.15 3.71 7.03
N TRP A 55 -19.08 4.49 6.45
CA TRP A 55 -18.90 5.92 6.15
C TRP A 55 -18.60 6.78 7.37
N ASP A 56 -19.17 6.39 8.51
CA ASP A 56 -19.06 7.11 9.78
C ASP A 56 -18.09 6.42 10.76
N GLU A 57 -17.42 5.35 10.33
CA GLU A 57 -16.40 4.68 11.14
C GLU A 57 -15.08 5.45 11.16
N PRO A 58 -14.26 5.26 12.22
CA PRO A 58 -12.92 5.83 12.31
C PRO A 58 -12.05 5.43 11.13
N ILE A 59 -11.25 6.38 10.63
CA ILE A 59 -10.38 6.15 9.47
C ILE A 59 -9.06 5.45 9.81
N TRP A 60 -8.71 5.43 11.10
CA TRP A 60 -7.52 4.81 11.63
C TRP A 60 -7.89 3.50 12.32
N CYS A 61 -7.25 2.42 11.91
CA CYS A 61 -7.43 1.10 12.46
C CYS A 61 -7.11 1.12 13.96
N ASP A 62 -7.90 0.42 14.76
CA ASP A 62 -7.67 0.23 16.18
C ASP A 62 -6.85 -1.05 16.37
N PRO A 63 -5.63 -0.99 16.95
CA PRO A 63 -4.85 -2.19 17.25
C PRO A 63 -5.45 -3.04 18.39
N GLY A 64 -6.51 -2.57 19.05
CA GLY A 64 -7.13 -3.27 20.18
C GLY A 64 -6.43 -2.94 21.50
N SER A 65 -6.73 -3.70 22.55
CA SER A 65 -6.11 -3.47 23.86
C SER A 65 -4.79 -4.23 24.02
N LEU A 66 -3.88 -3.69 24.86
CA LEU A 66 -2.63 -4.36 25.21
C LEU A 66 -2.87 -5.75 25.82
N ASP A 67 -3.89 -5.90 26.65
CA ASP A 67 -4.21 -7.17 27.31
C ASP A 67 -4.59 -8.24 26.28
N GLU A 68 -5.46 -7.92 25.32
CA GLU A 68 -5.83 -8.83 24.22
C GLU A 68 -4.62 -9.16 23.33
N TRP A 69 -3.72 -8.19 23.14
CA TRP A 69 -2.49 -8.37 22.37
C TRP A 69 -1.54 -9.38 23.04
N ILE A 70 -1.32 -9.22 24.34
CA ILE A 70 -0.50 -10.15 25.15
C ILE A 70 -1.15 -11.54 25.16
N GLU A 71 -2.45 -11.61 25.39
CA GLU A 71 -3.18 -12.89 25.40
C GLU A 71 -3.02 -13.64 24.06
N SER A 72 -3.23 -12.94 22.94
CA SER A 72 -3.11 -13.53 21.60
C SER A 72 -1.70 -14.05 21.31
N ASN A 73 -0.66 -13.32 21.73
CA ASN A 73 0.73 -13.71 21.50
C ASN A 73 1.23 -14.81 22.45
N THR A 74 0.57 -15.00 23.60
CA THR A 74 0.98 -15.99 24.60
C THR A 74 0.17 -17.29 24.55
N LEU A 75 -0.90 -17.35 23.73
CA LEU A 75 -1.84 -18.46 23.67
C LEU A 75 -1.17 -19.84 23.49
N ASP A 76 -0.16 -19.91 22.62
CA ASP A 76 0.58 -21.13 22.28
C ASP A 76 2.01 -21.16 22.85
N ALA A 77 2.35 -20.21 23.73
CA ALA A 77 3.68 -20.14 24.32
C ALA A 77 3.91 -21.30 25.32
N ALA A 78 5.11 -21.86 25.32
CA ALA A 78 5.52 -22.81 26.35
C ALA A 78 5.44 -22.13 27.74
N PRO A 79 5.00 -22.83 28.81
CA PRO A 79 4.75 -22.22 30.12
C PRO A 79 5.93 -21.40 30.67
N GLU A 80 7.15 -21.84 30.45
CA GLU A 80 8.38 -21.17 30.87
C GLU A 80 8.75 -19.93 30.06
N LEU A 81 8.12 -19.73 28.89
CA LEU A 81 8.35 -18.60 28.00
C LEU A 81 7.25 -17.54 28.07
N VAL A 82 6.12 -17.82 28.72
CA VAL A 82 4.95 -16.91 28.78
C VAL A 82 5.34 -15.49 29.19
N ASP A 83 6.11 -15.34 30.28
CA ASP A 83 6.51 -14.02 30.77
C ASP A 83 7.43 -13.27 29.77
N ALA A 84 8.33 -14.00 29.11
CA ALA A 84 9.23 -13.42 28.10
C ALA A 84 8.46 -13.03 26.83
N THR A 85 7.54 -13.89 26.38
CA THR A 85 6.65 -13.62 25.24
C THR A 85 5.73 -12.43 25.53
N ALA A 86 5.18 -12.32 26.74
CA ALA A 86 4.37 -11.18 27.16
C ALA A 86 5.16 -9.86 27.11
N GLN A 87 6.40 -9.85 27.61
CA GLN A 87 7.27 -8.66 27.54
C GLN A 87 7.61 -8.27 26.09
N LEU A 88 7.86 -9.25 25.23
CA LEU A 88 8.07 -9.00 23.80
C LEU A 88 6.81 -8.43 23.14
N ALA A 89 5.63 -8.99 23.44
CA ALA A 89 4.35 -8.53 22.94
C ALA A 89 4.04 -7.09 23.40
N GLU A 90 4.32 -6.75 24.66
CA GLU A 90 4.18 -5.39 25.17
C GLU A 90 5.11 -4.41 24.45
N SER A 91 6.40 -4.76 24.31
CA SER A 91 7.35 -3.92 23.58
C SER A 91 6.98 -3.74 22.11
N HIS A 92 6.41 -4.77 21.48
CA HIS A 92 5.93 -4.71 20.10
C HIS A 92 4.69 -3.83 19.97
N TYR A 93 3.72 -3.97 20.88
CA TYR A 93 2.54 -3.13 20.94
C TYR A 93 2.90 -1.65 21.08
N ASP A 94 3.84 -1.31 21.97
CA ASP A 94 4.32 0.07 22.14
C ASP A 94 4.91 0.65 20.85
N GLN A 95 5.68 -0.15 20.10
CA GLN A 95 6.26 0.27 18.82
C GLN A 95 5.17 0.54 17.77
N ILE A 96 4.14 -0.30 17.69
CA ILE A 96 2.99 -0.12 16.79
C ILE A 96 2.24 1.16 17.14
N ILE A 97 1.94 1.38 18.42
CA ILE A 97 1.22 2.58 18.90
C ILE A 97 2.01 3.85 18.59
N ASP A 98 3.31 3.85 18.81
CA ASP A 98 4.19 4.98 18.50
C ASP A 98 4.22 5.25 16.99
N ALA A 99 4.44 4.23 16.17
CA ALA A 99 4.43 4.37 14.70
C ALA A 99 3.10 4.93 14.18
N ARG A 100 1.97 4.38 14.65
CA ARG A 100 0.63 4.87 14.33
C ARG A 100 0.43 6.32 14.78
N SER A 101 0.84 6.66 16.00
CA SER A 101 0.68 8.02 16.54
C SER A 101 1.44 9.04 15.69
N ARG A 102 2.69 8.75 15.34
CA ARG A 102 3.49 9.61 14.44
C ARG A 102 2.82 9.79 13.08
N ARG A 103 2.21 8.74 12.54
CA ARG A 103 1.50 8.79 11.26
C ARG A 103 0.24 9.67 11.32
N ILE A 104 -0.54 9.55 12.40
CA ILE A 104 -1.69 10.42 12.68
C ILE A 104 -1.25 11.88 12.80
N GLU A 105 -0.18 12.14 13.55
CA GLU A 105 0.38 13.49 13.72
C GLU A 105 0.85 14.08 12.39
N THR A 106 1.53 13.27 11.59
CA THR A 106 2.03 13.63 10.26
C THR A 106 0.88 14.01 9.34
N PHE A 107 -0.13 13.15 9.21
CA PHE A 107 -1.31 13.43 8.39
C PHE A 107 -2.08 14.65 8.90
N THR A 108 -2.20 14.80 10.22
CA THR A 108 -2.80 15.97 10.85
C THR A 108 -2.04 17.26 10.51
N ALA A 109 -0.71 17.23 10.51
CA ALA A 109 0.12 18.35 10.14
C ALA A 109 -0.04 18.72 8.66
N LEU A 110 -0.16 17.72 7.77
CA LEU A 110 -0.46 17.93 6.36
C LEU A 110 -1.81 18.62 6.16
N CYS A 111 -2.89 18.10 6.76
CA CYS A 111 -4.21 18.73 6.68
C CYS A 111 -4.15 20.19 7.15
N ARG A 112 -3.47 20.46 8.26
CA ARG A 112 -3.28 21.81 8.79
C ARG A 112 -2.50 22.70 7.82
N GLY A 113 -1.41 22.19 7.23
CA GLY A 113 -0.60 22.91 6.25
C GLY A 113 -1.37 23.27 4.98
N ALA A 114 -2.27 22.38 4.55
CA ALA A 114 -3.17 22.61 3.43
C ALA A 114 -4.41 23.47 3.77
N GLY A 115 -4.63 23.80 5.05
CA GLY A 115 -5.82 24.54 5.51
C GLY A 115 -7.11 23.73 5.46
N ILE A 116 -7.01 22.40 5.53
CA ILE A 116 -8.12 21.44 5.44
C ILE A 116 -8.43 20.88 6.83
N PRO A 117 -9.71 20.63 7.20
CA PRO A 117 -10.05 19.93 8.44
C PRO A 117 -9.44 18.52 8.49
N VAL A 118 -9.01 18.10 9.68
CA VAL A 118 -8.55 16.72 9.89
C VAL A 118 -9.77 15.80 9.85
N PRO A 119 -9.82 14.80 8.95
CA PRO A 119 -10.94 13.88 8.90
C PRO A 119 -10.89 12.91 10.08
N LEU A 120 -12.06 12.57 10.60
CA LEU A 120 -12.24 11.56 11.65
C LEU A 120 -13.00 10.34 11.13
N THR A 121 -13.85 10.54 10.12
CA THR A 121 -14.65 9.48 9.51
C THR A 121 -14.32 9.30 8.03
N LEU A 122 -14.68 8.15 7.47
CA LEU A 122 -14.43 7.84 6.06
C LEU A 122 -15.05 8.87 5.11
N ARG A 123 -16.26 9.36 5.43
CA ARG A 123 -16.92 10.45 4.70
C ARG A 123 -16.09 11.74 4.69
N GLN A 124 -15.57 12.13 5.86
CA GLN A 124 -14.70 13.30 5.96
C GLN A 124 -13.36 13.10 5.25
N LEU A 125 -12.85 11.86 5.24
CA LEU A 125 -11.62 11.54 4.53
C LEU A 125 -11.79 11.74 3.03
N LEU A 126 -12.91 11.32 2.42
CA LEU A 126 -13.15 11.61 1.01
C LEU A 126 -13.08 13.12 0.71
N ASP A 127 -13.76 13.94 1.52
CA ASP A 127 -13.73 15.40 1.35
C ASP A 127 -12.32 15.99 1.50
N CYS A 128 -11.55 15.46 2.46
CA CYS A 128 -10.14 15.82 2.63
C CYS A 128 -9.32 15.48 1.39
N LEU A 129 -9.49 14.28 0.83
CA LEU A 129 -8.76 13.81 -0.33
C LEU A 129 -9.15 14.56 -1.62
N ILE A 130 -10.42 14.97 -1.76
CA ILE A 130 -10.86 15.86 -2.84
C ILE A 130 -10.16 17.21 -2.72
N ALA A 131 -10.12 17.79 -1.51
CA ALA A 131 -9.44 19.06 -1.29
C ALA A 131 -7.91 19.00 -1.52
N LEU A 132 -7.30 17.82 -1.33
CA LEU A 132 -5.89 17.56 -1.64
C LEU A 132 -5.63 17.24 -3.12
N GLY A 133 -6.68 17.07 -3.95
CA GLY A 133 -6.54 16.69 -5.37
C GLY A 133 -6.20 15.22 -5.61
N VAL A 134 -6.32 14.37 -4.58
CA VAL A 134 -6.17 12.91 -4.67
C VAL A 134 -7.43 12.27 -5.24
N PHE A 135 -8.57 12.93 -5.07
CA PHE A 135 -9.79 12.68 -5.82
C PHE A 135 -10.22 13.96 -6.53
N ASP A 136 -10.71 13.81 -7.75
CA ASP A 136 -11.35 14.89 -8.48
C ASP A 136 -12.85 14.88 -8.22
N SER A 137 -13.46 16.07 -8.19
CA SER A 137 -14.91 16.22 -8.14
C SER A 137 -15.38 17.16 -9.24
N PHE A 138 -16.40 16.74 -9.99
CA PHE A 138 -16.93 17.49 -11.13
C PHE A 138 -18.43 17.25 -11.30
N THR A 139 -19.11 18.17 -11.98
CA THR A 139 -20.53 18.01 -12.31
C THR A 139 -20.68 17.19 -13.59
N GLY A 140 -21.41 16.07 -13.51
CA GLY A 140 -21.74 15.22 -14.66
C GLY A 140 -22.77 15.83 -15.60
N GLU A 141 -23.02 15.19 -16.75
CA GLU A 141 -24.03 15.62 -17.73
C GLU A 141 -25.46 15.56 -17.18
N ASP A 142 -25.69 14.71 -16.17
CA ASP A 142 -26.93 14.56 -15.41
C ASP A 142 -27.14 15.68 -14.35
N GLY A 143 -26.15 16.56 -14.18
CA GLY A 143 -26.16 17.61 -13.16
C GLY A 143 -25.80 17.11 -11.75
N GLU A 144 -25.42 15.83 -11.60
CA GLU A 144 -24.98 15.24 -10.35
C GLU A 144 -23.49 15.55 -10.08
N GLN A 145 -23.06 15.52 -8.83
CA GLN A 145 -21.63 15.56 -8.49
C GLN A 145 -21.04 14.16 -8.66
N TRP A 146 -20.00 14.07 -9.48
CA TRP A 146 -19.22 12.87 -9.71
C TRP A 146 -17.85 13.00 -9.06
N VAL A 147 -17.28 11.85 -8.70
CA VAL A 147 -15.98 11.72 -8.07
C VAL A 147 -15.14 10.77 -8.91
N ALA A 148 -13.89 11.13 -9.20
CA ALA A 148 -12.92 10.26 -9.87
C ALA A 148 -11.65 10.14 -9.03
N GLY A 149 -11.07 8.94 -9.00
CA GLY A 149 -9.81 8.71 -8.29
C GLY A 149 -8.62 9.26 -9.06
N ASN A 150 -7.79 10.06 -8.41
CA ASN A 150 -6.47 10.49 -8.90
C ASN A 150 -5.37 9.93 -7.98
N LEU A 151 -5.56 8.69 -7.52
CA LEU A 151 -4.72 8.04 -6.50
C LEU A 151 -3.32 7.70 -7.01
N ASP A 152 -3.09 7.73 -8.32
CA ASP A 152 -1.77 7.56 -8.94
C ASP A 152 -0.90 8.82 -8.87
N ILE A 153 -1.45 9.96 -8.43
CA ILE A 153 -0.67 11.19 -8.22
C ILE A 153 0.43 10.95 -7.19
N ASN A 154 1.63 11.47 -7.42
CA ASN A 154 2.70 11.34 -6.45
C ASN A 154 2.42 12.30 -5.27
N PRO A 155 2.52 11.85 -4.01
CA PRO A 155 2.43 12.75 -2.85
C PRO A 155 3.35 13.97 -2.96
N LEU A 156 4.54 13.83 -3.58
CA LEU A 156 5.47 14.94 -3.82
C LEU A 156 4.91 16.07 -4.69
N ASP A 157 3.91 15.77 -5.52
CA ASP A 157 3.32 16.74 -6.45
C ASP A 157 2.20 17.56 -5.79
N VAL A 158 1.59 17.06 -4.72
CA VAL A 158 0.42 17.66 -4.07
C VAL A 158 0.65 18.09 -2.63
N LEU A 159 1.55 17.42 -1.93
CA LEU A 159 1.88 17.77 -0.56
C LEU A 159 2.90 18.92 -0.58
N GLY A 160 2.63 19.95 0.23
CA GLY A 160 3.44 21.16 0.32
C GLY A 160 4.76 20.96 1.09
N PHE A 161 5.57 19.97 0.71
CA PHE A 161 6.84 19.67 1.35
C PHE A 161 7.87 20.78 1.16
N SER A 162 8.67 21.01 2.19
CA SER A 162 9.95 21.69 2.04
C SER A 162 10.91 20.84 1.20
N ALA A 163 11.99 21.47 0.69
CA ALA A 163 12.99 20.76 -0.12
C ALA A 163 13.66 19.59 0.64
N ALA A 164 13.83 19.70 1.96
CA ALA A 164 14.41 18.64 2.77
C ALA A 164 13.45 17.46 2.92
N GLU A 165 12.18 17.73 3.27
CA GLU A 165 11.13 16.72 3.38
C GLU A 165 10.90 16.02 2.03
N ALA A 166 10.90 16.76 0.92
CA ALA A 166 10.75 16.18 -0.41
C ALA A 166 11.91 15.23 -0.79
N ALA A 167 13.13 15.54 -0.36
CA ALA A 167 14.30 14.68 -0.61
C ALA A 167 14.27 13.40 0.22
N GLU A 168 13.87 13.51 1.49
CA GLU A 168 13.65 12.36 2.37
C GLU A 168 12.53 11.47 1.83
N GLU A 169 11.39 12.07 1.50
CA GLU A 169 10.25 11.39 0.89
C GLU A 169 10.64 10.67 -0.40
N ALA A 170 11.37 11.33 -1.30
CA ALA A 170 11.83 10.70 -2.54
C ALA A 170 12.74 9.49 -2.29
N THR A 171 13.52 9.51 -1.21
CA THR A 171 14.37 8.37 -0.80
C THR A 171 13.50 7.23 -0.30
N MET A 172 12.53 7.51 0.57
CA MET A 172 11.60 6.50 1.08
C MET A 172 10.78 5.86 -0.05
N GLN A 173 10.33 6.64 -1.04
CA GLN A 173 9.66 6.11 -2.22
C GLN A 173 10.52 5.16 -3.06
N GLN A 174 11.85 5.34 -3.06
CA GLN A 174 12.75 4.39 -3.73
C GLN A 174 12.82 3.07 -2.96
N VAL A 175 12.89 3.13 -1.63
CA VAL A 175 12.87 1.94 -0.76
C VAL A 175 11.55 1.18 -0.93
N GLU A 176 10.40 1.86 -0.91
CA GLU A 176 9.08 1.25 -1.12
C GLU A 176 8.96 0.56 -2.47
N ARG A 177 9.46 1.18 -3.54
CA ARG A 177 9.51 0.54 -4.86
C ARG A 177 10.39 -0.71 -4.82
N GLY A 178 11.49 -0.69 -4.09
CA GLY A 178 12.33 -1.86 -3.84
C GLY A 178 11.56 -3.00 -3.16
N VAL A 179 10.78 -2.71 -2.11
CA VAL A 179 9.89 -3.69 -1.46
C VAL A 179 8.91 -4.29 -2.46
N ILE A 180 8.26 -3.46 -3.27
CA ILE A 180 7.30 -3.91 -4.29
C ILE A 180 7.98 -4.78 -5.36
N ALA A 181 9.21 -4.45 -5.77
CA ALA A 181 9.98 -5.30 -6.67
C ALA A 181 10.34 -6.66 -6.03
N GLY A 182 10.64 -6.68 -4.72
CA GLY A 182 10.84 -7.90 -3.95
C GLY A 182 9.58 -8.79 -3.90
N ILE A 183 8.41 -8.19 -3.65
CA ILE A 183 7.10 -8.86 -3.73
C ILE A 183 6.87 -9.41 -5.14
N GLY A 184 7.13 -8.61 -6.18
CA GLY A 184 7.03 -9.05 -7.57
C GLY A 184 7.95 -10.22 -7.90
N LEU A 185 9.17 -10.24 -7.36
CA LEU A 185 10.11 -11.35 -7.52
C LEU A 185 9.64 -12.62 -6.82
N ARG A 186 9.09 -12.51 -5.60
CA ARG A 186 8.44 -13.63 -4.89
C ARG A 186 7.34 -14.24 -5.75
N ARG A 187 6.41 -13.41 -6.23
CA ARG A 187 5.28 -13.85 -7.07
C ARG A 187 5.73 -14.48 -8.38
N ALA A 188 6.80 -13.95 -8.98
CA ALA A 188 7.39 -14.54 -10.19
C ALA A 188 7.95 -15.94 -9.91
N ALA A 189 8.59 -16.16 -8.76
CA ALA A 189 9.05 -17.49 -8.35
C ALA A 189 7.87 -18.46 -8.12
N GLU A 190 6.84 -18.01 -7.40
CA GLU A 190 5.61 -18.79 -7.14
C GLU A 190 4.92 -19.20 -8.43
N ALA A 191 4.85 -18.30 -9.42
CA ALA A 191 4.26 -18.58 -10.73
C ALA A 191 5.04 -19.65 -11.52
N LEU A 192 6.35 -19.79 -11.29
CA LEU A 192 7.17 -20.82 -11.94
C LEU A 192 7.03 -22.19 -11.28
N GLY A 193 6.63 -22.27 -10.02
CA GLY A 193 6.44 -23.54 -9.31
C GLY A 193 5.70 -23.36 -7.99
N PRO A 194 4.36 -23.37 -7.96
CA PRO A 194 3.59 -23.04 -6.75
C PRO A 194 3.89 -23.91 -5.52
N ASP A 195 4.16 -25.20 -5.72
CA ASP A 195 4.47 -26.15 -4.65
C ASP A 195 5.96 -26.22 -4.29
N SER A 196 6.83 -25.72 -5.18
CA SER A 196 8.28 -25.75 -5.02
C SER A 196 8.92 -24.62 -5.83
N PRO A 197 8.78 -23.35 -5.39
CA PRO A 197 9.29 -22.22 -6.15
C PRO A 197 10.83 -22.26 -6.27
N PRO A 198 11.41 -21.80 -7.39
CA PRO A 198 12.84 -21.85 -7.60
C PRO A 198 13.57 -20.69 -6.90
N ASP A 199 14.83 -20.92 -6.52
CA ASP A 199 15.74 -19.87 -5.99
C ASP A 199 16.36 -18.99 -7.09
N CYS A 200 15.93 -19.20 -8.34
CA CYS A 200 16.41 -18.49 -9.51
C CYS A 200 15.22 -18.24 -10.44
N VAL A 201 15.00 -16.97 -10.76
CA VAL A 201 13.88 -16.51 -11.58
C VAL A 201 14.43 -15.96 -12.88
N ARG A 202 14.10 -16.59 -14.00
CA ARG A 202 14.42 -16.10 -15.34
C ARG A 202 13.23 -15.34 -15.90
N VAL A 203 13.33 -14.02 -15.99
CA VAL A 203 12.24 -13.11 -16.37
C VAL A 203 12.77 -11.94 -17.19
N THR A 204 11.89 -11.27 -17.91
CA THR A 204 12.14 -9.94 -18.47
C THR A 204 11.72 -8.85 -17.49
N LEU A 205 12.21 -7.62 -17.67
CA LEU A 205 11.76 -6.48 -16.86
C LEU A 205 10.27 -6.15 -17.08
N ARG A 206 9.72 -6.55 -18.23
CA ARG A 206 8.28 -6.43 -18.51
C ARG A 206 7.46 -7.45 -17.73
N GLU A 207 7.87 -8.70 -17.70
CA GLU A 207 7.17 -9.72 -16.90
C GLU A 207 7.23 -9.39 -15.41
N LEU A 208 8.40 -8.96 -14.90
CA LEU A 208 8.52 -8.53 -13.50
C LEU A 208 7.67 -7.29 -13.20
N SER A 209 7.47 -6.42 -14.18
CA SER A 209 6.57 -5.26 -14.08
C SER A 209 5.12 -5.65 -13.86
N ASP A 210 4.67 -6.74 -14.50
CA ASP A 210 3.31 -7.25 -14.30
C ASP A 210 3.15 -7.88 -12.90
N PHE A 211 4.16 -8.58 -12.39
CA PHE A 211 4.10 -9.16 -11.02
C PHE A 211 4.18 -8.11 -9.91
N ALA A 212 4.90 -7.01 -10.16
CA ALA A 212 5.14 -5.94 -9.19
C ALA A 212 4.14 -4.79 -9.30
N ASP A 213 3.21 -4.79 -10.27
CA ASP A 213 2.27 -3.69 -10.53
C ASP A 213 2.97 -2.31 -10.68
N LEU A 214 4.19 -2.29 -11.21
CA LEU A 214 5.01 -1.10 -11.40
C LEU A 214 5.36 -0.94 -12.87
N PRO A 215 5.48 0.28 -13.43
CA PRO A 215 5.98 0.47 -14.80
C PRO A 215 7.36 -0.17 -15.01
N PRO A 216 7.70 -0.71 -16.20
CA PRO A 216 8.96 -1.44 -16.41
C PRO A 216 10.23 -0.64 -16.07
N LEU A 217 10.22 0.67 -16.32
CA LEU A 217 11.34 1.55 -15.95
C LEU A 217 11.45 1.79 -14.44
N ALA A 218 10.32 1.78 -13.72
CA ALA A 218 10.30 1.85 -12.27
C ALA A 218 10.83 0.54 -11.66
N VAL A 219 10.43 -0.61 -12.23
CA VAL A 219 10.90 -1.95 -11.84
C VAL A 219 12.40 -2.07 -12.00
N ARG A 220 12.97 -1.59 -13.12
CA ARG A 220 14.42 -1.58 -13.31
C ARG A 220 15.14 -0.88 -12.15
N ARG A 221 14.69 0.33 -11.79
CA ARG A 221 15.30 1.11 -10.70
C ARG A 221 15.10 0.42 -9.35
N ALA A 222 13.90 -0.07 -9.09
CA ALA A 222 13.55 -0.78 -7.88
C ALA A 222 14.39 -2.04 -7.69
N LEU A 223 14.54 -2.86 -8.74
CA LEU A 223 15.39 -4.05 -8.73
C LEU A 223 16.86 -3.69 -8.49
N GLY A 224 17.34 -2.59 -9.07
CA GLY A 224 18.67 -2.05 -8.78
C GLY A 224 18.86 -1.77 -7.28
N VAL A 225 17.89 -1.10 -6.64
CA VAL A 225 17.90 -0.85 -5.19
C VAL A 225 17.91 -2.15 -4.40
N VAL A 226 17.07 -3.14 -4.76
CA VAL A 226 17.00 -4.44 -4.08
C VAL A 226 18.35 -5.17 -4.15
N VAL A 227 18.96 -5.24 -5.33
CA VAL A 227 20.27 -5.88 -5.54
C VAL A 227 21.40 -5.13 -4.81
N GLU A 228 21.37 -3.80 -4.77
CA GLU A 228 22.39 -3.01 -4.07
C GLU A 228 22.29 -3.11 -2.54
N THR A 229 21.07 -3.29 -2.01
CA THR A 229 20.80 -3.28 -0.56
C THR A 229 20.73 -4.67 0.07
N SER A 230 20.56 -5.72 -0.75
CA SER A 230 20.45 -7.11 -0.30
C SER A 230 21.70 -7.89 -0.63
N ASP A 231 22.30 -8.57 0.35
CA ASP A 231 23.47 -9.43 0.15
C ASP A 231 23.17 -10.80 -0.49
N TRP A 232 21.88 -11.09 -0.70
CA TRP A 232 21.37 -12.41 -1.07
C TRP A 232 20.50 -12.40 -2.34
N ILE A 233 20.27 -11.22 -2.92
CA ILE A 233 19.60 -11.06 -4.21
C ILE A 233 20.64 -10.54 -5.20
N SER A 234 20.80 -11.23 -6.33
CA SER A 234 21.74 -10.83 -7.37
C SER A 234 21.19 -11.09 -8.76
N VAL A 235 21.77 -10.44 -9.75
CA VAL A 235 21.57 -10.75 -11.17
C VAL A 235 22.83 -11.39 -11.72
N ASP A 236 22.71 -12.18 -12.80
CA ASP A 236 23.88 -12.72 -13.49
C ASP A 236 24.93 -11.64 -13.78
N ASP A 237 26.22 -11.92 -13.57
CA ASP A 237 27.34 -10.98 -13.70
C ASP A 237 27.43 -10.29 -15.09
N GLU A 238 26.89 -10.92 -16.13
CA GLU A 238 26.85 -10.39 -17.50
C GLU A 238 25.69 -9.39 -17.73
N THR A 239 24.76 -9.29 -16.77
CA THR A 239 23.57 -8.44 -16.86
C THR A 239 23.82 -7.08 -16.22
N ASP A 240 23.91 -6.05 -17.06
CA ASP A 240 23.83 -4.67 -16.60
C ASP A 240 22.36 -4.21 -16.56
N LEU A 241 21.80 -4.15 -15.34
CA LEU A 241 20.42 -3.70 -15.11
C LEU A 241 20.14 -2.29 -15.66
N VAL A 242 21.17 -1.42 -15.76
CA VAL A 242 21.00 -0.06 -16.27
C VAL A 242 20.69 -0.07 -17.77
N THR A 243 21.32 -0.98 -18.51
CA THR A 243 21.30 -0.97 -19.98
C THR A 243 20.53 -2.12 -20.62
N VAL A 244 20.21 -3.18 -19.88
CA VAL A 244 19.47 -4.34 -20.40
C VAL A 244 18.10 -3.96 -20.98
N GLY A 245 17.76 -4.51 -22.15
CA GLY A 245 16.47 -4.27 -22.81
C GLY A 245 15.29 -4.77 -21.99
N LEU A 246 14.13 -4.11 -22.08
CA LEU A 246 12.94 -4.48 -21.28
C LEU A 246 12.43 -5.89 -21.55
N ASP A 247 12.63 -6.38 -22.78
CA ASP A 247 12.20 -7.70 -23.26
C ASP A 247 13.37 -8.71 -23.33
N THR A 248 14.54 -8.35 -22.79
CA THR A 248 15.69 -9.26 -22.71
C THR A 248 15.58 -10.08 -21.43
N PRO A 249 15.57 -11.43 -21.50
CA PRO A 249 15.53 -12.25 -20.30
C PRO A 249 16.78 -12.06 -19.46
N ILE A 250 16.58 -11.81 -18.17
CA ILE A 250 17.59 -11.77 -17.13
C ILE A 250 17.34 -12.90 -16.14
N THR A 251 18.39 -13.36 -15.48
CA THR A 251 18.28 -14.31 -14.39
C THR A 251 18.58 -13.60 -13.07
N ILE A 252 17.65 -13.69 -12.14
CA ILE A 252 17.73 -13.14 -10.79
C ILE A 252 17.87 -14.32 -9.82
N HIS A 253 18.92 -14.32 -9.01
CA HIS A 253 19.16 -15.30 -7.95
C HIS A 253 18.67 -14.74 -6.64
N ALA A 254 17.77 -15.45 -5.98
CA ALA A 254 17.20 -15.08 -4.69
C ALA A 254 16.61 -16.34 -4.03
N GLU A 255 17.04 -16.65 -2.80
CA GLU A 255 16.49 -17.78 -2.05
C GLU A 255 14.99 -17.58 -1.79
N TYR A 256 14.16 -18.50 -2.28
CA TYR A 256 12.71 -18.33 -2.19
C TYR A 256 12.22 -18.32 -0.74
N SER A 257 12.78 -19.16 0.13
CA SER A 257 12.42 -19.20 1.55
C SER A 257 12.55 -17.82 2.21
N ARG A 258 13.60 -17.08 1.83
CA ARG A 258 13.90 -15.74 2.32
C ARG A 258 13.03 -14.69 1.62
N LEU A 259 12.74 -14.83 0.32
CA LEU A 259 11.74 -13.99 -0.35
C LEU A 259 10.38 -14.10 0.35
N ALA A 260 9.92 -15.32 0.64
CA ALA A 260 8.65 -15.60 1.28
C ALA A 260 8.58 -15.04 2.71
N THR A 261 9.70 -14.96 3.43
CA THR A 261 9.77 -14.39 4.77
C THR A 261 9.88 -12.86 4.76
N VAL A 262 10.75 -12.31 3.90
CA VAL A 262 11.03 -10.86 3.86
C VAL A 262 9.93 -10.07 3.14
N TYR A 263 9.32 -10.68 2.12
CA TYR A 263 8.27 -10.08 1.30
C TYR A 263 6.98 -10.88 1.39
N GLU A 264 6.60 -11.29 2.61
CA GLU A 264 5.42 -12.14 2.86
C GLU A 264 4.10 -11.51 2.39
N MET A 265 4.03 -10.18 2.38
CA MET A 265 2.84 -9.44 2.00
C MET A 265 2.63 -9.41 0.49
N ASP A 266 1.37 -9.30 0.09
CA ASP A 266 0.96 -9.17 -1.31
C ASP A 266 0.89 -7.71 -1.80
N GLU A 267 0.98 -6.76 -0.89
CA GLU A 267 1.02 -5.35 -1.22
C GLU A 267 1.88 -4.59 -0.20
N LEU A 268 2.24 -3.36 -0.54
CA LEU A 268 2.90 -2.48 0.40
C LEU A 268 1.92 -2.16 1.54
N GLN A 269 2.27 -2.57 2.75
CA GLN A 269 1.48 -2.34 3.94
C GLN A 269 1.80 -0.99 4.58
N ALA A 270 0.85 -0.44 5.34
CA ALA A 270 1.12 0.76 6.13
C ALA A 270 2.29 0.50 7.12
N PRO A 271 3.13 1.52 7.42
CA PRO A 271 4.30 1.34 8.28
C PRO A 271 4.03 0.64 9.60
N GLU A 272 2.91 0.94 10.26
CA GLU A 272 2.53 0.31 11.53
C GLU A 272 2.18 -1.18 11.41
N HIS A 273 1.97 -1.70 10.20
CA HIS A 273 1.73 -3.12 9.92
C HIS A 273 3.00 -3.87 9.45
N MET A 274 4.13 -3.17 9.33
CA MET A 274 5.42 -3.74 8.92
C MET A 274 6.43 -3.88 10.08
N ILE A 275 5.98 -3.64 11.33
CA ILE A 275 6.81 -3.67 12.55
C ILE A 275 6.68 -5.02 13.24
#